data_AF-A0A7S4D4J2-F1
#
_entry.id   AF-A0A7S4D4J2-F1
#
_cell.length_a   1.000
_cell.length_b   1.000
_cell.length_c   1.000
_cell.angle_alpha   90.00
_cell.angle_beta   90.00
_cell.angle_gamma   90.00
#
_symmetry.space_group_name_H-M   'P 1'
#
loop_
_entity.id
_entity.type
_entity.pdbx_description
1 polymer ?
#
loop_
_entity_poly.entity_id
_entity_poly.type
_entity_poly.pdbx_seq_one_letter_code
_entity_poly.pdbx_strand_id
1 'polypeptide(L)'
;EGGGGGGGASILLPVGALRALRRLTAFSGGRALVVSGDKGNNNPEQFRGLMDPHIAVHGSFSVMVNYHAIGTYFTSRGGFALHNPQEEASLKVSTFVVAGDASLDDPPG
;
A
#
# COMPACT_ATOMS: atom_id res chain seq x y z
N GLU A 1 -32.09 20.01 8.12
CA GLU A 1 -31.91 19.65 6.69
C GLU A 1 -30.51 19.07 6.58
N GLY A 2 -30.23 17.83 6.19
CA GLY A 2 -30.93 16.93 5.29
C GLY A 2 -29.95 16.58 4.16
N GLY A 3 -29.17 15.51 4.31
CA GLY A 3 -28.23 15.07 3.26
C GLY A 3 -27.05 14.25 3.77
N GLY A 4 -27.31 13.07 4.34
CA GLY A 4 -26.31 12.02 4.46
C GLY A 4 -25.98 11.48 3.07
N GLY A 5 -25.17 12.22 2.31
CA GLY A 5 -24.63 11.73 1.04
C GLY A 5 -23.51 10.77 1.35
N GLY A 6 -23.75 9.47 1.17
CA GLY A 6 -22.66 8.50 1.02
C GLY A 6 -21.87 8.86 -0.24
N GLY A 7 -20.92 9.79 -0.11
CA GLY A 7 -20.07 10.25 -1.20
C GLY A 7 -19.17 9.10 -1.64
N GLY A 8 -19.16 8.80 -2.94
CA GLY A 8 -18.20 7.86 -3.51
C GLY A 8 -16.75 8.35 -3.29
N ALA A 9 -15.80 7.43 -3.36
CA ALA A 9 -14.38 7.74 -3.30
C ALA A 9 -13.67 7.10 -4.50
N SER A 10 -12.78 7.87 -5.14
CA SER A 10 -11.84 7.37 -6.15
C SER A 10 -10.52 7.05 -5.46
N ILE A 11 -9.95 5.86 -5.71
CA ILE A 11 -8.65 5.46 -5.15
C ILE A 11 -7.70 4.99 -6.24
N LEU A 12 -6.40 5.24 -6.05
CA LEU A 12 -5.36 4.63 -6.87
C LEU A 12 -5.06 3.23 -6.37
N LEU A 13 -5.15 2.24 -7.27
CA LEU A 13 -4.67 0.89 -7.01
C LEU A 13 -3.20 0.77 -7.45
N PRO A 14 -2.24 0.46 -6.55
CA PRO A 14 -0.82 0.47 -6.87
C PRO A 14 -0.40 -0.82 -7.61
N VAL A 15 -1.04 -1.14 -8.74
CA VAL A 15 -0.86 -2.40 -9.50
C VAL A 15 0.60 -2.66 -9.86
N GLY A 16 1.33 -1.62 -10.28
CA GLY A 16 2.76 -1.72 -10.58
C GLY A 16 3.59 -2.12 -9.36
N ALA A 17 3.38 -1.44 -8.22
CA ALA A 17 4.06 -1.76 -6.98
C ALA A 17 3.72 -3.18 -6.50
N LEU A 18 2.44 -3.58 -6.49
CA LEU A 18 2.03 -4.92 -6.08
C LEU A 18 2.64 -6.01 -6.96
N ARG A 19 2.74 -5.77 -8.27
CA ARG A 19 3.41 -6.69 -9.22
C ARG A 19 4.91 -6.81 -8.96
N ALA A 20 5.58 -5.73 -8.59
CA ALA A 20 7.00 -5.73 -8.24
C ALA A 20 7.21 -6.44 -6.90
N LEU A 21 6.45 -6.08 -5.87
CA LEU A 21 6.48 -6.68 -4.53
C LEU A 21 6.25 -8.19 -4.60
N ARG A 22 5.22 -8.65 -5.33
CA ARG A 22 4.97 -10.09 -5.53
C ARG A 22 6.19 -10.83 -6.09
N ARG A 23 6.85 -10.26 -7.10
CA ARG A 23 8.04 -10.88 -7.72
C ARG A 23 9.23 -10.90 -6.78
N LEU A 24 9.47 -9.78 -6.09
CA LEU A 24 10.56 -9.68 -5.12
C LEU A 24 10.34 -10.64 -3.95
N THR A 25 9.13 -10.73 -3.41
CA THR A 25 8.77 -11.67 -2.35
C THR A 25 8.94 -13.13 -2.79
N ALA A 26 8.56 -13.47 -4.03
CA ALA A 26 8.80 -14.81 -4.57
C ALA A 26 10.31 -15.11 -4.68
N PHE A 27 11.08 -14.14 -5.16
CA PHE A 27 12.54 -14.25 -5.26
C PHE A 27 13.23 -14.47 -3.90
N SER A 28 12.67 -13.92 -2.82
CA SER A 28 13.16 -14.10 -1.44
C SER A 28 12.52 -15.29 -0.69
N GLY A 29 11.96 -16.26 -1.42
CA GLY A 29 11.38 -17.47 -0.85
C GLY A 29 10.16 -17.19 0.02
N GLY A 30 9.24 -16.36 -0.47
CA GLY A 30 7.97 -16.04 0.20
C GLY A 30 8.08 -15.04 1.35
N ARG A 31 9.29 -14.64 1.75
CA ARG A 31 9.55 -13.71 2.87
C ARG A 31 9.85 -12.32 2.34
N ALA A 32 9.40 -11.26 3.01
CA ALA A 32 9.87 -9.92 2.70
C ALA A 32 9.84 -9.00 3.92
N LEU A 33 10.87 -8.17 4.05
CA LEU A 33 10.88 -6.93 4.82
C LEU A 33 11.09 -5.80 3.81
N VAL A 34 10.07 -4.97 3.62
CA VAL A 34 10.11 -3.86 2.66
C VAL A 34 10.00 -2.55 3.41
N VAL A 35 10.95 -1.65 3.19
CA VAL A 35 10.86 -0.27 3.64
C VAL A 35 10.69 0.61 2.40
N SER A 36 9.65 1.44 2.39
CA SER A 36 9.37 2.36 1.30
C SER A 36 9.00 3.73 1.85
N GLY A 37 9.54 4.79 1.24
CA GLY A 37 9.16 6.15 1.55
C GLY A 37 8.98 7.00 0.30
N ASP A 38 7.86 7.72 0.26
CA ASP A 38 7.42 8.59 -0.85
C ASP A 38 6.21 9.44 -0.38
N LYS A 39 5.73 10.35 -1.23
CA LYS A 39 4.45 11.04 -1.01
C LYS A 39 3.29 10.06 -1.20
N GLY A 40 2.42 9.96 -0.20
CA GLY A 40 1.33 9.00 -0.24
C GLY A 40 0.35 9.10 0.92
N ASN A 41 -0.62 8.19 0.91
CA ASN A 41 -1.67 8.06 1.90
C ASN A 41 -1.63 6.66 2.51
N ASN A 42 -1.62 6.57 3.84
CA ASN A 42 -1.52 5.33 4.61
C ASN A 42 -2.74 5.05 5.48
N ASN A 43 -3.66 6.03 5.61
CA ASN A 43 -4.90 5.91 6.38
C ASN A 43 -6.11 5.99 5.41
N PRO A 44 -7.08 5.05 5.50
CA PRO A 44 -8.26 5.06 4.63
C PRO A 44 -9.09 6.34 4.73
N GLU A 45 -9.08 7.01 5.88
CA GLU A 45 -9.76 8.30 6.09
C GLU A 45 -9.27 9.40 5.14
N GLN A 46 -8.00 9.32 4.73
CA GLN A 46 -7.39 10.29 3.81
C GLN A 46 -7.95 10.19 2.38
N PHE A 47 -8.74 9.16 2.05
CA PHE A 47 -9.40 9.03 0.75
C PHE A 47 -10.85 9.52 0.78
N ARG A 48 -11.43 9.81 1.96
CA ARG A 48 -12.82 10.27 2.06
C ARG A 48 -12.94 11.69 1.52
N GLY A 49 -13.92 11.91 0.66
CA GLY A 49 -14.16 13.23 0.05
C GLY A 49 -13.09 13.68 -0.94
N LEU A 50 -12.07 12.86 -1.22
CA LEU A 50 -11.14 13.12 -2.32
C LEU A 50 -11.85 12.88 -3.66
N MET A 51 -11.69 13.87 -4.54
CA MET A 51 -11.97 13.77 -5.97
C MET A 51 -10.94 12.86 -6.65
N ASP A 52 -10.94 12.82 -7.98
CA ASP A 52 -9.99 12.02 -8.74
C ASP A 52 -8.52 12.25 -8.30
N PRO A 53 -7.68 11.19 -8.29
CA PRO A 53 -6.32 11.27 -7.82
C PRO A 53 -5.52 12.33 -8.57
N HIS A 54 -4.77 13.15 -7.82
CA HIS A 54 -3.88 14.13 -8.44
C HIS A 54 -2.73 13.46 -9.18
N ILE A 55 -2.54 13.83 -10.45
CA ILE A 55 -1.44 13.41 -11.31
C ILE A 55 -0.54 14.63 -11.55
N ALA A 56 0.71 14.57 -11.09
CA ALA A 56 1.68 15.62 -11.37
C ALA A 56 2.45 15.27 -12.66
N VAL A 57 2.69 16.27 -13.53
CA VAL A 57 3.37 16.07 -14.82
C VAL A 57 4.57 17.01 -14.96
N HIS A 58 5.77 16.44 -15.12
CA HIS A 58 7.02 17.16 -15.36
C HIS A 58 8.05 16.24 -16.04
N GLY A 59 8.09 16.23 -17.37
CA GLY A 59 8.93 15.30 -18.16
C GLY A 59 8.52 13.81 -18.08
N SER A 60 7.84 13.42 -17.01
CA SER A 60 7.10 12.19 -16.77
C SER A 60 5.84 12.52 -15.96
N PHE A 61 5.11 11.52 -15.47
CA PHE A 61 4.02 11.71 -14.52
C PHE A 61 4.32 11.02 -13.18
N SER A 62 3.77 11.54 -12.10
CA SER A 62 3.80 10.94 -10.77
C SER A 62 2.44 11.03 -10.09
N VAL A 63 2.21 10.11 -9.16
CA VAL A 63 0.97 10.00 -8.38
C VAL A 63 1.32 9.72 -6.93
N MET A 64 0.38 10.00 -6.03
CA MET A 64 0.52 9.65 -4.61
C MET A 64 0.49 8.12 -4.43
N VAL A 65 1.39 7.60 -3.60
CA VAL A 65 1.42 6.18 -3.27
C VAL A 65 0.26 5.83 -2.33
N ASN A 66 -0.52 4.82 -2.69
CA ASN A 66 -1.52 4.24 -1.79
C ASN A 66 -0.87 3.22 -0.85
N TYR A 67 -0.21 3.72 0.20
CA TYR A 67 0.44 2.89 1.23
C TYR A 67 -0.56 2.07 2.02
N HIS A 68 -1.79 2.54 2.18
CA HIS A 68 -2.87 1.78 2.79
C HIS A 68 -3.12 0.47 2.02
N ALA A 69 -3.29 0.54 0.69
CA ALA A 69 -3.52 -0.64 -0.14
C ALA A 69 -2.33 -1.61 -0.14
N ILE A 70 -1.09 -1.10 -0.09
CA ILE A 70 0.10 -1.94 0.06
C ILE A 70 0.09 -2.63 1.42
N GLY A 71 -0.29 -1.92 2.49
CA GLY A 71 -0.46 -2.51 3.82
C GLY A 71 -1.49 -3.64 3.82
N THR A 72 -2.68 -3.40 3.25
CA THR A 72 -3.72 -4.42 3.09
C THR A 72 -3.21 -5.64 2.32
N TYR A 73 -2.41 -5.43 1.27
CA TYR A 73 -1.80 -6.52 0.49
C TYR A 73 -0.91 -7.42 1.37
N PHE A 74 -0.08 -6.86 2.25
CA PHE A 74 0.76 -7.64 3.16
C PHE A 74 -0.07 -8.31 4.27
N THR A 75 -1.02 -7.61 4.87
CA THR A 75 -1.91 -8.18 5.90
C THR A 75 -2.72 -9.36 5.35
N SER A 76 -3.22 -9.29 4.12
CA SER A 76 -3.93 -10.40 3.47
C SER A 76 -3.07 -11.65 3.21
N ARG A 77 -1.76 -11.58 3.45
CA ARG A 77 -0.78 -12.68 3.28
C ARG A 77 -0.18 -13.14 4.61
N GLY A 78 -0.86 -12.85 5.73
CA GLY A 78 -0.36 -13.17 7.08
C GLY A 78 0.76 -12.25 7.55
N GLY A 79 1.05 -11.19 6.79
CA GLY A 79 2.02 -10.17 7.14
C GLY A 79 1.42 -9.03 7.96
N PHE A 80 2.20 -7.97 8.14
CA PHE A 80 1.76 -6.72 8.76
C PHE A 80 2.42 -5.50 8.12
N ALA A 81 1.86 -4.33 8.42
CA ALA A 81 2.40 -3.04 8.01
C ALA A 81 2.62 -2.14 9.23
N LEU A 82 3.71 -1.39 9.23
CA LEU A 82 3.98 -0.32 10.16
C LEU A 82 4.08 0.98 9.37
N HIS A 83 3.30 1.97 9.78
CA HIS A 83 3.30 3.30 9.16
C HIS A 83 3.91 4.31 10.13
N ASN A 84 4.55 5.35 9.59
CA ASN A 84 4.98 6.47 10.42
C ASN A 84 3.75 7.11 11.13
N PRO A 85 3.84 7.42 12.44
CA PRO A 85 2.71 7.95 13.22
C PRO A 85 2.32 9.38 12.85
N GLN A 86 3.15 10.09 12.06
CA GLN A 86 2.88 11.46 11.65
C GLN A 86 1.98 11.51 10.40
N GLU A 87 0.67 11.63 10.63
CA GLU A 87 -0.37 11.57 9.59
C GLU A 87 -0.31 12.72 8.57
N GLU A 88 0.24 13.88 8.95
CA GLU A 88 0.36 15.07 8.08
C GLU A 88 1.76 15.26 7.47
N ALA A 89 2.66 14.27 7.63
CA ALA A 89 3.98 14.35 7.03
C ALA A 89 3.91 14.33 5.49
N SER A 90 4.64 15.23 4.83
CA SER A 90 4.76 15.30 3.37
C SER A 90 5.46 14.08 2.77
N LEU A 91 6.30 13.41 3.56
CA LEU A 91 6.90 12.11 3.26
C LEU A 91 6.26 11.05 4.16
N LYS A 92 5.72 9.99 3.56
CA LYS A 92 5.33 8.79 4.28
C LYS A 92 6.47 7.81 4.25
N VAL A 93 6.65 7.08 5.34
CA VAL A 93 7.56 5.93 5.40
C VAL A 93 6.78 4.77 5.99
N SER A 94 6.80 3.65 5.29
CA SER A 94 6.10 2.44 5.68
C SER A 94 7.01 1.23 5.60
N THR A 95 6.88 0.35 6.58
CA THR A 95 7.53 -0.96 6.63
C THR A 95 6.47 -2.03 6.45
N PHE A 96 6.71 -2.97 5.54
CA PHE A 96 5.81 -4.09 5.26
C PHE A 96 6.56 -5.40 5.48
N VAL A 97 5.94 -6.32 6.21
CA VAL A 97 6.58 -7.57 6.62
C VAL A 97 5.67 -8.73 6.25
N VAL A 98 6.22 -9.75 5.62
CA VAL A 98 5.61 -11.07 5.51
C VAL A 98 6.69 -12.10 5.79
N ALA A 99 6.42 -13.00 6.72
CA ALA A 99 7.19 -14.22 6.84
C ALA A 99 6.58 -15.21 5.86
N GLY A 100 7.39 -15.77 4.96
CA GLY A 100 7.00 -16.93 4.16
C GLY A 100 6.52 -18.03 5.09
N ASP A 101 5.63 -18.89 4.59
CA ASP A 101 4.94 -19.88 5.40
C ASP A 101 5.93 -20.59 6.34
N ALA A 102 5.69 -20.45 7.65
CA ALA A 102 6.11 -21.46 8.60
C ALA A 102 5.20 -22.65 8.31
N SER A 103 5.54 -23.46 7.31
CA SER A 103 4.70 -24.54 6.83
C SER A 103 4.24 -25.42 7.99
N LEU A 104 2.94 -25.58 8.17
CA LEU A 104 2.45 -26.93 8.47
C LEU A 104 2.33 -27.58 7.10
N ASP A 105 3.36 -28.36 6.78
CA ASP A 105 3.52 -29.19 5.59
C ASP A 105 3.99 -28.51 4.29
N ASP A 106 5.24 -28.80 3.91
CA ASP A 106 5.63 -28.96 2.51
C ASP A 106 6.68 -30.09 2.42
N PRO A 107 6.67 -30.93 1.36
CA PRO A 107 7.69 -30.70 0.31
C PRO A 107 7.26 -31.18 -1.11
N PRO A 108 8.18 -31.18 -2.10
CA PRO A 108 8.68 -30.06 -2.89
C PRO A 108 8.20 -30.12 -4.36
N GLY A 109 8.16 -28.97 -5.05
CA GLY A 109 7.93 -28.89 -6.51
C GLY A 109 8.49 -27.62 -7.13
#